data_AF-A0A7Y5LFL7-F1
#
_entry.id   AF-A0A7Y5LFL7-F1
#
_cell.length_a   1.000
_cell.length_b   1.000
_cell.length_c   1.000
_cell.angle_alpha   90.00
_cell.angle_beta   90.00
_cell.angle_gamma   90.00
#
_symmetry.space_group_name_H-M   'P 1'
#
loop_
_entity.id
_entity.type
_entity.pdbx_description
1 polymer ?
#
loop_
_entity_poly.entity_id
_entity_poly.type
_entity_poly.pdbx_seq_one_letter_code
_entity_poly.pdbx_strand_id
1 'polypeptide(L)'
;VMILGLLKELELRAGAVWPANKRVIEMPRAVNDVQPVAGGTELPPPAPAVGLRFESNSESRISKLIGGVLLIGIIACVVVVSLFRGGPAGTRVNYTTVLQSEIGLTAHDDYHAVIRKLGTPSDDHWRSDKGELQYRILNYPQQGLSVILMGSERGNATYIGAMDKAWKVVHSVELPDGRNTRPMLMALKRF
;
A
#
# COMPACT_ATOMS: atom_id res chain seq x y z
N VAL A 1 21.48 -49.82 -19.98
CA VAL A 1 22.26 -48.95 -19.06
C VAL A 1 23.20 -48.11 -19.93
N MET A 2 23.03 -46.79 -19.93
CA MET A 2 23.78 -45.87 -20.78
C MET A 2 24.96 -45.31 -19.99
N ILE A 3 26.19 -45.69 -20.35
CA ILE A 3 27.41 -45.19 -19.73
C ILE A 3 27.88 -44.01 -20.59
N LEU A 4 27.60 -42.79 -20.14
CA LEU A 4 28.14 -41.57 -20.77
C LEU A 4 29.59 -41.41 -20.29
N GLY A 5 30.53 -41.26 -21.23
CA GLY A 5 31.92 -40.94 -20.90
C GLY A 5 31.99 -39.55 -20.25
N LEU A 6 32.24 -39.50 -18.95
CA LEU A 6 32.35 -38.25 -18.20
C LEU A 6 33.71 -37.59 -18.49
N LEU A 7 33.70 -36.48 -19.22
CA LEU A 7 34.88 -35.66 -19.53
C LEU A 7 35.34 -34.79 -18.35
N LYS A 8 34.60 -34.79 -17.23
CA LYS A 8 34.78 -33.84 -16.13
C LYS A 8 34.54 -34.53 -14.79
N GLU A 9 35.43 -34.31 -13.84
CA GLU A 9 35.29 -34.81 -12.47
C GLU A 9 34.08 -34.14 -11.80
N LEU A 10 33.18 -34.95 -11.23
CA LEU A 10 31.99 -34.51 -10.54
C LEU A 10 32.09 -34.90 -9.07
N GLU A 11 31.74 -33.98 -8.17
CA GLU A 11 31.71 -34.17 -6.73
C GLU A 11 30.26 -34.25 -6.24
N LEU A 12 29.93 -35.26 -5.43
CA LEU A 12 28.60 -35.42 -4.85
C LEU A 12 28.54 -34.69 -3.50
N ARG A 13 27.78 -33.59 -3.43
CA ARG A 13 27.57 -32.84 -2.18
C ARG A 13 26.08 -32.77 -1.87
N ALA A 14 25.70 -33.24 -0.67
CA ALA A 14 24.34 -33.17 -0.14
C ALA A 14 23.24 -33.68 -1.11
N GLY A 15 23.50 -34.78 -1.82
CA GLY A 15 22.54 -35.39 -2.75
C GLY A 15 22.46 -34.70 -4.13
N ALA A 16 23.28 -33.69 -4.40
CA ALA A 16 23.39 -33.03 -5.70
C ALA A 16 24.79 -33.20 -6.30
N VAL A 17 24.85 -33.30 -7.62
CA VAL A 17 26.09 -33.51 -8.39
C VAL A 17 26.64 -32.16 -8.83
N TRP A 18 27.82 -31.80 -8.34
CA TRP A 18 28.49 -30.53 -8.62
C TRP A 18 29.78 -30.75 -9.43
N PRO A 19 30.17 -29.87 -10.35
CA PRO A 19 31.46 -29.97 -11.04
C PRO A 19 32.61 -29.73 -10.06
N ALA A 20 33.52 -30.70 -9.94
CA ALA A 20 34.68 -30.60 -9.05
C ALA A 20 35.64 -29.52 -9.56
N ASN A 21 35.94 -28.53 -8.72
CA ASN A 21 36.88 -27.45 -9.06
C ASN A 21 38.10 -27.54 -8.16
N LYS A 22 39.19 -28.12 -8.69
CA LYS A 22 40.46 -28.25 -7.98
C LYS A 22 41.18 -26.90 -8.05
N ARG A 23 41.09 -26.10 -6.99
CA ARG A 23 41.89 -24.88 -6.85
C ARG A 23 43.35 -25.28 -6.65
N VAL A 24 44.14 -25.19 -7.71
CA VAL A 24 45.61 -25.27 -7.63
C VAL A 24 46.07 -23.92 -7.09
N ILE A 25 46.42 -23.89 -5.82
CA ILE A 25 47.11 -22.77 -5.22
C ILE A 25 48.59 -23.03 -5.50
N GLU A 26 49.23 -22.21 -6.33
CA GLU A 26 50.69 -22.23 -6.43
C GLU A 26 51.26 -22.02 -5.03
N MET A 27 52.21 -22.89 -4.65
CA MET A 27 52.90 -22.77 -3.37
C MET A 27 53.57 -21.38 -3.32
N PRO A 28 53.35 -20.57 -2.26
CA PRO A 28 54.00 -19.28 -2.15
C PRO A 28 55.50 -19.50 -2.14
N ARG A 29 56.18 -18.94 -3.14
CA ARG A 29 57.62 -19.02 -3.33
C ARG A 29 58.31 -18.48 -2.07
N ALA A 30 59.08 -19.31 -1.38
CA ALA A 30 59.87 -18.88 -0.23
C ALA A 30 60.89 -17.83 -0.69
N VAL A 31 61.08 -16.78 0.11
CA VAL A 31 61.79 -15.54 -0.26
C VAL A 31 63.30 -15.73 -0.52
N ASN A 32 63.86 -16.94 -0.46
CA ASN A 32 65.31 -17.16 -0.58
C ASN A 32 65.78 -18.15 -1.66
N ASP A 33 64.96 -18.50 -2.65
CA ASP A 33 65.47 -19.25 -3.81
C ASP A 33 66.10 -18.32 -4.85
N VAL A 34 67.43 -18.17 -4.79
CA VAL A 34 68.22 -17.62 -5.89
C VAL A 34 68.38 -18.71 -6.95
N GLN A 35 67.72 -18.55 -8.10
CA GLN A 35 67.85 -19.46 -9.24
C GLN A 35 68.80 -18.86 -10.29
N PRO A 36 69.79 -19.62 -10.83
CA PRO A 36 70.67 -19.14 -11.88
C PRO A 36 69.95 -18.98 -13.21
N VAL A 37 70.23 -17.89 -13.90
CA VAL A 37 69.65 -17.49 -15.19
C VAL A 37 70.11 -18.41 -16.31
N ALA A 38 69.16 -18.98 -17.07
CA ALA A 38 69.41 -19.51 -18.40
C ALA A 38 68.18 -19.43 -19.31
N GLY A 39 68.25 -18.53 -20.30
CA GLY A 39 67.64 -18.70 -21.62
C GLY A 39 66.19 -18.24 -21.81
N GLY A 40 65.95 -17.51 -22.91
CA GLY A 40 64.64 -17.50 -23.59
C GLY A 40 63.96 -16.14 -23.73
N THR A 41 64.33 -15.41 -24.79
CA THR A 41 63.47 -14.71 -25.75
C THR A 41 62.04 -14.33 -25.32
N GLU A 42 61.83 -13.01 -25.28
CA GLU A 42 60.63 -12.27 -25.73
C GLU A 42 59.32 -12.43 -24.92
N LEU A 43 58.97 -11.35 -24.23
CA LEU A 43 57.75 -11.15 -23.46
C LEU A 43 56.48 -11.46 -24.28
N PRO A 44 55.62 -12.40 -23.85
CA PRO A 44 54.23 -12.41 -24.29
C PRO A 44 53.43 -11.39 -23.46
N PRO A 45 52.49 -10.65 -24.06
CA PRO A 45 51.77 -9.56 -23.41
C PRO A 45 50.85 -10.05 -22.28
N PRO A 46 50.51 -9.18 -21.31
CA PRO A 46 49.72 -9.56 -20.14
C PRO A 46 48.37 -10.12 -20.56
N ALA A 47 48.04 -11.28 -19.98
CA ALA A 47 46.82 -12.03 -20.23
C ALA A 47 45.57 -11.12 -20.11
N PRO A 48 44.65 -11.16 -21.09
CA PRO A 48 43.41 -10.42 -20.98
C PRO A 48 42.62 -10.99 -19.80
N ALA A 49 42.26 -10.13 -18.85
CA ALA A 49 41.30 -10.46 -17.82
C ALA A 49 40.07 -11.06 -18.50
N VAL A 50 39.80 -12.34 -18.24
CA VAL A 50 38.61 -13.04 -18.71
C VAL A 50 37.42 -12.38 -18.01
N GLY A 51 36.95 -11.29 -18.59
CA GLY A 51 35.62 -10.78 -18.33
C GLY A 51 34.67 -11.91 -18.65
N LEU A 52 33.86 -12.30 -17.65
CA LEU A 52 32.68 -13.12 -17.85
C LEU A 52 31.82 -12.45 -18.93
N ARG A 53 32.06 -12.82 -20.18
CA ARG A 53 31.26 -12.41 -21.33
C ARG A 53 30.02 -13.28 -21.27
N PHE A 54 29.07 -12.89 -20.42
CA PHE A 54 27.69 -13.30 -20.60
C PHE A 54 27.29 -12.85 -22.00
N GLU A 55 26.71 -13.73 -22.80
CA GLU A 55 26.09 -13.40 -24.09
C GLU A 55 24.92 -12.43 -23.84
N SER A 56 25.27 -11.16 -23.63
CA SER A 56 24.41 -10.10 -23.09
C SER A 56 23.34 -9.62 -24.06
N ASN A 57 23.39 -10.07 -25.32
CA ASN A 57 22.55 -9.51 -26.38
C ASN A 57 21.16 -10.18 -26.48
N SER A 58 21.04 -11.45 -26.09
CA SER A 58 19.75 -12.16 -26.05
C SER A 58 19.06 -11.98 -24.69
N GLU A 59 19.84 -12.01 -23.61
CA GLU A 59 19.36 -11.84 -22.23
C GLU A 59 18.82 -10.41 -21.98
N SER A 60 19.43 -9.38 -22.58
CA SER A 60 18.93 -8.01 -22.46
C SER A 60 17.57 -7.81 -23.13
N ARG A 61 17.27 -8.51 -24.23
CA ARG A 61 15.97 -8.41 -24.92
C ARG A 61 14.87 -9.11 -24.14
N ILE A 62 15.17 -10.28 -23.61
CA ILE A 62 14.23 -11.08 -22.80
C ILE A 62 13.96 -10.37 -21.46
N SER A 63 14.98 -9.85 -20.78
CA SER A 63 14.82 -9.06 -19.56
C SER A 63 14.08 -7.74 -19.79
N LYS A 64 14.32 -7.04 -20.91
CA LYS A 64 13.54 -5.85 -21.28
C LYS A 64 12.08 -6.18 -21.56
N LEU A 65 11.78 -7.30 -22.22
CA LEU A 65 10.41 -7.75 -22.46
C LEU A 65 9.69 -8.11 -21.16
N ILE A 66 10.35 -8.88 -20.28
CA ILE A 66 9.80 -9.26 -18.98
C ILE A 66 9.57 -8.01 -18.12
N GLY A 67 10.55 -7.11 -18.05
CA GLY A 67 10.41 -5.84 -17.32
C GLY A 67 9.30 -4.96 -17.88
N GLY A 68 9.16 -4.90 -19.21
CA GLY A 68 8.10 -4.15 -19.88
C GLY A 68 6.71 -4.69 -19.55
N VAL A 69 6.51 -6.01 -19.65
CA VAL A 69 5.22 -6.66 -19.32
C VAL A 69 4.88 -6.49 -17.84
N LEU A 70 5.86 -6.64 -16.94
CA LEU A 70 5.64 -6.43 -15.51
C LEU A 70 5.19 -4.99 -15.21
N LEU A 71 5.86 -4.01 -15.82
CA LEU A 71 5.56 -2.60 -15.60
C LEU A 71 4.18 -2.24 -16.16
N ILE A 72 3.84 -2.75 -17.35
CA ILE A 72 2.48 -2.60 -17.93
C ILE A 72 1.43 -3.25 -17.02
N GLY A 73 1.70 -4.44 -16.49
CA GLY A 73 0.80 -5.13 -15.56
C GLY A 73 0.55 -4.33 -14.27
N ILE A 74 1.60 -3.74 -13.70
CA ILE A 74 1.49 -2.86 -12.52
C ILE A 74 0.64 -1.63 -12.86
N ILE A 75 0.92 -0.96 -13.99
CA ILE A 75 0.16 0.22 -14.42
C ILE A 75 -1.31 -0.16 -14.63
N ALA A 76 -1.59 -1.26 -15.32
CA ALA A 76 -2.95 -1.72 -15.57
C ALA A 76 -3.69 -2.02 -14.24
N CYS A 77 -3.02 -2.67 -13.29
CA CYS A 77 -3.60 -2.92 -11.97
C CYS A 77 -3.89 -1.61 -11.22
N VAL A 78 -2.98 -0.64 -11.25
CA VAL A 78 -3.19 0.69 -10.66
C VAL A 78 -4.35 1.42 -11.33
N VAL A 79 -4.48 1.36 -12.66
CA VAL A 79 -5.58 1.98 -13.40
C VAL A 79 -6.92 1.34 -13.03
N VAL A 80 -6.99 0.00 -13.02
CA VAL A 80 -8.19 -0.72 -12.59
C VAL A 80 -8.55 -0.33 -11.17
N VAL A 81 -7.62 -0.44 -10.21
CA VAL A 81 -7.87 -0.03 -8.83
C VAL A 81 -8.29 1.44 -8.76
N SER A 82 -7.69 2.35 -9.53
CA SER A 82 -8.10 3.75 -9.54
C SER A 82 -9.54 3.91 -10.04
N LEU A 83 -9.91 3.26 -11.15
CA LEU A 83 -11.27 3.34 -11.71
C LEU A 83 -12.32 2.74 -10.76
N PHE A 84 -12.01 1.62 -10.11
CA PHE A 84 -12.93 0.94 -9.20
C PHE A 84 -12.96 1.55 -7.79
N ARG A 85 -11.89 2.21 -7.34
CA ARG A 85 -11.75 2.77 -5.98
C ARG A 85 -12.05 4.27 -5.92
N GLY A 86 -12.00 4.97 -7.06
CA GLY A 86 -12.34 6.38 -7.16
C GLY A 86 -12.10 6.93 -8.56
N GLY A 87 -13.17 7.08 -9.35
CA GLY A 87 -13.15 7.88 -10.57
C GLY A 87 -12.49 9.25 -10.35
N PRO A 88 -12.07 9.96 -11.42
CA PRO A 88 -11.14 11.11 -11.38
C PRO A 88 -11.58 12.33 -10.57
N ALA A 89 -12.70 12.26 -9.85
CA ALA A 89 -13.04 13.11 -8.72
C ALA A 89 -12.31 12.70 -7.43
N GLY A 90 -11.04 12.28 -7.54
CA GLY A 90 -10.10 12.16 -6.43
C GLY A 90 -9.79 13.54 -5.86
N THR A 91 -10.83 14.16 -5.28
CA THR A 91 -10.73 15.27 -4.34
C THR A 91 -9.62 14.88 -3.40
N ARG A 92 -8.62 15.74 -3.25
CA ARG A 92 -7.55 15.61 -2.27
C ARG A 92 -8.20 15.32 -0.91
N VAL A 93 -8.37 14.04 -0.58
CA VAL A 93 -8.78 13.63 0.75
C VAL A 93 -7.50 13.77 1.55
N ASN A 94 -7.28 15.00 2.02
CA ASN A 94 -6.52 15.20 3.25
C ASN A 94 -7.27 14.37 4.28
N TYR A 95 -6.89 13.10 4.40
CA TYR A 95 -7.21 12.29 5.55
C TYR A 95 -6.47 12.96 6.70
N THR A 96 -7.12 13.96 7.30
CA THR A 96 -6.79 14.36 8.65
C THR A 96 -7.17 13.14 9.48
N THR A 97 -6.21 12.24 9.69
CA THR A 97 -6.24 11.12 10.65
C THR A 97 -6.30 11.62 12.10
N VAL A 98 -6.74 12.85 12.28
CA VAL A 98 -6.75 13.61 13.49
C VAL A 98 -8.20 13.57 13.96
N LEU A 99 -8.44 12.65 14.90
CA LEU A 99 -9.54 12.68 15.87
C LEU A 99 -10.91 12.11 15.42
N GLN A 100 -10.95 10.99 14.70
CA GLN A 100 -12.22 10.24 14.54
C GLN A 100 -12.73 9.66 15.88
N SER A 101 -11.83 9.53 16.87
CA SER A 101 -12.10 9.10 18.25
C SER A 101 -12.34 10.24 19.25
N GLU A 102 -12.14 11.51 18.87
CA GLU A 102 -12.28 12.65 19.78
C GLU A 102 -13.31 13.69 19.30
N ILE A 103 -14.23 13.31 18.42
CA ILE A 103 -15.41 14.15 18.13
C ILE A 103 -16.17 14.46 19.45
N GLY A 104 -16.05 13.58 20.47
CA GLY A 104 -16.56 13.83 21.81
C GLY A 104 -18.07 14.01 21.86
N LEU A 105 -18.77 13.66 20.78
CA LEU A 105 -20.21 13.73 20.65
C LEU A 105 -20.85 12.40 21.00
N THR A 106 -21.87 12.47 21.84
CA THR A 106 -22.59 11.35 22.43
C THR A 106 -24.07 11.45 22.10
N ALA A 107 -24.84 10.38 22.32
CA ALA A 107 -26.28 10.34 22.04
C ALA A 107 -27.12 11.38 22.84
N HIS A 108 -26.52 12.00 23.86
CA HIS A 108 -27.15 13.00 24.72
C HIS A 108 -26.87 14.43 24.27
N ASP A 109 -25.95 14.63 23.32
CA ASP A 109 -25.60 15.96 22.85
C ASP A 109 -26.70 16.49 21.93
N ASP A 110 -27.27 17.63 22.32
CA ASP A 110 -28.24 18.38 21.54
C ASP A 110 -27.55 19.31 20.53
N TYR A 111 -28.34 20.01 19.73
CA TYR A 111 -27.86 21.02 18.79
C TYR A 111 -26.90 22.02 19.44
N HIS A 112 -27.23 22.51 20.63
CA HIS A 112 -26.41 23.49 21.33
C HIS A 112 -25.08 22.88 21.81
N ALA A 113 -25.07 21.63 22.28
CA ALA A 113 -23.85 20.92 22.65
C ALA A 113 -22.95 20.68 21.44
N VAL A 114 -23.53 20.32 20.29
CA VAL A 114 -22.78 20.17 19.04
C VAL A 114 -22.10 21.48 18.66
N ILE A 115 -22.82 22.61 18.72
CA ILE A 115 -22.24 23.93 18.42
C ILE A 115 -21.14 24.32 19.41
N ARG A 116 -21.32 24.04 20.70
CA ARG A 116 -20.28 24.34 21.71
C ARG A 116 -18.99 23.55 21.46
N LYS A 117 -19.09 22.32 20.94
CA LYS A 117 -17.95 21.43 20.72
C LYS A 117 -17.29 21.61 19.35
N LEU A 118 -18.09 21.75 18.29
CA LEU A 118 -17.62 21.80 16.90
C LEU A 118 -17.64 23.20 16.27
N GLY A 119 -18.30 24.17 16.91
CA GLY A 119 -18.49 25.52 16.39
C GLY A 119 -19.77 25.68 15.57
N THR A 120 -19.88 26.80 14.87
CA THR A 120 -21.05 27.10 14.02
C THR A 120 -21.01 26.28 12.73
N PRO A 121 -22.08 25.55 12.38
CA PRO A 121 -22.14 24.84 11.10
C PRO A 121 -22.21 25.83 9.94
N SER A 122 -21.72 25.41 8.77
CA SER A 122 -21.83 26.22 7.55
C SER A 122 -23.24 26.17 6.97
N ASP A 123 -23.88 25.00 7.00
CA ASP A 123 -25.27 24.83 6.60
C ASP A 123 -26.04 24.03 7.65
N ASP A 124 -27.34 24.29 7.72
CA ASP A 124 -28.25 23.69 8.68
C ASP A 124 -29.59 23.41 7.99
N HIS A 125 -29.93 22.14 7.84
CA HIS A 125 -31.12 21.70 7.12
C HIS A 125 -31.90 20.65 7.90
N TRP A 126 -33.21 20.87 8.00
CA TRP A 126 -34.16 19.87 8.48
C TRP A 126 -34.73 19.06 7.33
N ARG A 127 -34.90 17.76 7.56
CA ARG A 127 -35.69 16.90 6.68
C ARG A 127 -37.14 17.35 6.76
N SER A 128 -37.83 17.37 5.61
CA SER A 128 -39.23 17.75 5.53
C SER A 128 -40.12 17.06 6.57
N ASP A 129 -41.15 17.74 7.08
CA ASP A 129 -42.05 17.29 8.17
C ASP A 129 -42.88 16.01 7.92
N LYS A 130 -42.60 15.26 6.85
CA LYS A 130 -43.40 14.10 6.42
C LYS A 130 -43.02 12.78 7.12
N GLY A 131 -42.45 12.83 8.33
CA GLY A 131 -42.02 11.63 9.05
C GLY A 131 -42.22 11.73 10.55
N GLU A 132 -42.48 10.59 11.19
CA GLU A 132 -42.53 10.44 12.66
C GLU A 132 -41.18 10.75 13.32
N LEU A 133 -40.09 10.64 12.55
CA LEU A 133 -38.74 10.99 12.98
C LEU A 133 -38.24 12.18 12.18
N GLN A 134 -37.88 13.23 12.90
CA GLN A 134 -37.26 14.43 12.37
C GLN A 134 -35.75 14.22 12.31
N TYR A 135 -35.15 14.58 11.17
CA TYR A 135 -33.70 14.55 10.99
C TYR A 135 -33.21 15.96 10.69
N ARG A 136 -32.08 16.33 11.28
CA ARG A 136 -31.38 17.59 11.00
C ARG A 136 -29.95 17.28 10.58
N ILE A 137 -29.50 17.92 9.52
CA ILE A 137 -28.11 17.84 9.05
C ILE A 137 -27.44 19.18 9.33
N LEU A 138 -26.25 19.12 9.93
CA LEU A 138 -25.35 20.24 10.13
C LEU A 138 -24.06 19.98 9.36
N ASN A 139 -23.75 20.81 8.37
CA ASN A 139 -22.58 20.63 7.53
C ASN A 139 -21.37 21.39 8.09
N TYR A 140 -20.25 20.67 8.26
CA TYR A 140 -18.96 21.22 8.68
C TYR A 140 -17.91 20.97 7.58
N PRO A 141 -17.93 21.74 6.48
CA PRO A 141 -17.05 21.53 5.33
C PRO A 141 -15.56 21.66 5.67
N GLN A 142 -15.22 22.51 6.67
CA GLN A 142 -13.86 22.69 7.17
C GLN A 142 -13.30 21.43 7.83
N GLN A 143 -14.16 20.71 8.57
CA GLN A 143 -13.82 19.44 9.22
C GLN A 143 -14.09 18.22 8.32
N GLY A 144 -14.71 18.45 7.16
CA GLY A 144 -15.07 17.42 6.19
C GLY A 144 -16.14 16.43 6.68
N LEU A 145 -16.98 16.86 7.63
CA LEU A 145 -18.01 16.04 8.25
C LEU A 145 -19.39 16.70 8.18
N SER A 146 -20.42 15.87 8.18
CA SER A 146 -21.83 16.26 8.25
C SER A 146 -22.41 15.59 9.49
N VAL A 147 -22.81 16.39 10.48
CA VAL A 147 -23.41 15.90 11.72
C VAL A 147 -24.90 15.71 11.53
N ILE A 148 -25.43 14.58 12.00
CA ILE A 148 -26.84 14.27 11.93
C ILE A 148 -27.42 14.21 13.34
N LEU A 149 -28.50 14.97 13.53
CA LEU A 149 -29.35 14.90 14.70
C LEU A 149 -30.68 14.26 14.33
N MET A 150 -31.26 13.52 15.27
CA MET A 150 -32.55 12.86 15.11
C MET A 150 -33.36 12.96 16.40
N GLY A 151 -34.65 13.16 16.26
CA GLY A 151 -35.61 13.18 17.35
C GLY A 151 -37.02 12.88 16.84
N SER A 152 -37.95 12.64 17.75
CA SER A 152 -39.37 12.55 17.40
C SER A 152 -39.94 13.93 17.00
N GLU A 153 -39.34 15.00 17.49
CA GLU A 153 -39.70 16.39 17.24
C GLU A 153 -38.46 17.23 16.92
N ARG A 154 -38.66 18.42 16.36
CA ARG A 154 -37.53 19.32 16.06
C ARG A 154 -36.83 19.85 17.32
N GLY A 155 -37.55 19.93 18.45
CA GLY A 155 -37.01 20.43 19.72
C GLY A 155 -36.17 19.41 20.50
N ASN A 156 -36.35 18.12 20.25
CA ASN A 156 -35.69 17.04 20.99
C ASN A 156 -34.67 16.25 20.16
N ALA A 157 -34.23 16.82 19.04
CA ALA A 157 -33.26 16.15 18.19
C ALA A 157 -31.88 16.09 18.86
N THR A 158 -31.39 14.87 19.08
CA THR A 158 -30.06 14.62 19.64
C THR A 158 -29.13 14.03 18.59
N TYR A 159 -27.83 14.14 18.85
CA TYR A 159 -26.80 13.61 17.98
C TYR A 159 -26.93 12.10 17.81
N ILE A 160 -26.97 11.63 16.56
CA ILE A 160 -26.98 10.19 16.24
C ILE A 160 -25.76 9.74 15.46
N GLY A 161 -25.00 10.66 14.87
CA GLY A 161 -23.76 10.30 14.19
C GLY A 161 -23.30 11.36 13.21
N ALA A 162 -22.21 11.05 12.52
CA ALA A 162 -21.62 11.91 11.53
C ALA A 162 -21.31 11.13 10.24
N MET A 163 -21.38 11.83 9.12
CA MET A 163 -21.05 11.32 7.78
C MET A 163 -19.90 12.11 7.16
N ASP A 164 -19.12 11.48 6.29
CA ASP A 164 -18.12 12.17 5.48
C ASP A 164 -18.73 12.84 4.23
N LYS A 165 -17.88 13.53 3.47
CA LYS A 165 -18.25 14.13 2.17
C LYS A 165 -18.76 13.11 1.14
N ALA A 166 -18.38 11.84 1.26
CA ALA A 166 -18.81 10.75 0.40
C ALA A 166 -20.11 10.08 0.90
N TRP A 167 -20.78 10.67 1.91
CA TRP A 167 -21.99 10.15 2.53
C TRP A 167 -21.80 8.77 3.18
N LYS A 168 -20.61 8.51 3.71
CA LYS A 168 -20.30 7.30 4.50
C LYS A 168 -20.32 7.63 5.98
N VAL A 169 -20.81 6.67 6.77
CA VAL A 169 -20.88 6.80 8.24
C VAL A 169 -19.47 6.81 8.82
N VAL A 170 -19.05 7.95 9.37
CA VAL A 170 -17.76 8.10 10.06
C VAL A 170 -17.86 7.89 11.56
N HIS A 171 -19.02 8.20 12.15
CA HIS A 171 -19.29 8.01 13.57
C HIS A 171 -20.75 7.64 13.78
N SER A 172 -20.99 6.75 14.74
CA SER A 172 -22.31 6.30 15.15
C SER A 172 -22.32 6.16 16.67
N VAL A 173 -23.42 6.54 17.29
CA VAL A 173 -23.60 6.36 18.74
C VAL A 173 -24.44 5.15 19.06
N GLU A 174 -24.24 4.61 20.26
CA GLU A 174 -25.17 3.67 20.89
C GLU A 174 -26.24 4.48 21.63
N LEU A 175 -27.51 4.19 21.32
CA LEU A 175 -28.64 4.75 22.04
C LEU A 175 -28.74 4.12 23.44
N PRO A 176 -29.40 4.80 24.40
CA PRO A 176 -29.64 4.24 25.74
C PRO A 176 -30.27 2.84 25.75
N ASP A 177 -31.06 2.50 24.72
CA ASP A 177 -31.67 1.18 24.53
C ASP A 177 -30.68 0.08 24.06
N GLY A 178 -29.37 0.37 23.98
CA GLY A 178 -28.34 -0.53 23.46
C GLY A 178 -28.35 -0.71 21.93
N ARG A 179 -29.20 0.04 21.22
CA ARG A 179 -29.27 0.01 19.74
C ARG A 179 -28.20 0.90 19.14
N ASN A 180 -27.54 0.44 18.09
CA ASN A 180 -26.58 1.23 17.33
C ASN A 180 -27.29 2.03 16.22
N THR A 181 -26.96 3.31 16.08
CA THR A 181 -27.52 4.23 15.06
C THR A 181 -26.95 4.02 13.65
N ARG A 182 -25.86 3.27 13.49
CA ARG A 182 -25.18 3.03 12.21
C ARG A 182 -26.10 2.54 11.08
N PRO A 183 -27.01 1.56 11.29
CA PRO A 183 -27.92 1.12 10.23
C PRO A 183 -28.89 2.22 9.78
N MET A 184 -29.32 3.10 10.70
CA MET A 184 -30.20 4.22 10.39
C MET A 184 -29.48 5.27 9.53
N LEU A 185 -28.22 5.58 9.88
CA LEU A 185 -27.38 6.50 9.12
C LEU A 185 -27.08 5.96 7.71
N MET A 186 -26.89 4.64 7.55
CA MET A 186 -26.71 4.02 6.24
C MET A 186 -27.97 4.06 5.36
N ALA A 187 -29.15 3.96 5.98
CA ALA A 187 -30.43 4.06 5.27
C ALA A 187 -30.83 5.50 4.92
N LEU A 188 -30.18 6.50 5.53
CA LEU A 188 -30.51 7.89 5.35
C LEU A 188 -30.01 8.39 3.98
N LYS A 189 -30.94 8.84 3.14
CA LYS A 189 -30.61 9.56 1.90
C LYS A 189 -30.27 11.02 2.22
N ARG A 190 -29.30 11.58 1.50
CA ARG A 190 -28.97 13.01 1.57
C ARG A 190 -30.19 13.86 1.19
N PHE A 191 -30.47 14.89 1.97
CA PHE A 191 -31.56 15.84 1.77
C PHE A 191 -31.07 17.27 1.98
#